data_AF-A0A9R0XE35-F1
#
_entry.id   AF-A0A9R0XE35-F1
#
_cell.length_a   1.000
_cell.length_b   1.000
_cell.length_c   1.000
_cell.angle_alpha   90.00
_cell.angle_beta   90.00
_cell.angle_gamma   90.00
#
_symmetry.space_group_name_H-M   'P 1'
#
loop_
_entity.id
_entity.type
_entity.pdbx_description
1 polymer ?
#
loop_
_entity_poly.entity_id
_entity_poly.type
_entity_poly.pdbx_seq_one_letter_code
_entity_poly.pdbx_strand_id
1 'polypeptide(L)'
;MAANNSGSEPPIPEDDEGLGGVTHEEEAAEAKGKAPAASTTTMNRSGSRPQLDLSGAAIHGTLEDRNPTILLPNQSDDISHLALDIGGSLIKLVYFSRHADQPTEDKRKLSTKRRLEIFTGARRSYPVLGGRLHFVKFETGKLNECLDFISSKQLHRGGVDSPSWRSGAQPDNIVIKATGGGAFKYADLFKERLGVSLEKEDEMDCLVAGANFLLKAIRHEAFTHMDGQKEYVQIDQNDLFPYLLVNVGSGVSIIKVDGHGKFQRVSGTNVGGGTYWGLGRLMTECKRTSY
;
A
#
# COMPACT_ATOMS: atom_id res chain seq x y z
N MET A 1 43.54 -17.65 -30.37
CA MET A 1 44.40 -17.71 -31.57
C MET A 1 44.64 -16.27 -32.04
N ALA A 2 45.84 -15.95 -32.52
CA ALA A 2 46.21 -14.59 -32.91
C ALA A 2 46.62 -14.54 -34.39
N ALA A 3 46.47 -13.37 -35.01
CA ALA A 3 47.01 -13.05 -36.32
C ALA A 3 47.39 -11.56 -36.39
N ASN A 4 48.56 -11.30 -36.95
CA ASN A 4 49.31 -10.04 -36.99
C ASN A 4 48.55 -8.85 -37.63
N ASN A 5 48.98 -7.62 -37.32
CA ASN A 5 49.82 -6.89 -38.29
C ASN A 5 50.77 -5.88 -37.60
N SER A 6 51.69 -5.28 -38.36
CA SER A 6 52.90 -4.59 -37.88
C SER A 6 53.07 -3.15 -38.39
N GLY A 7 53.95 -2.37 -37.74
CA GLY A 7 54.41 -1.04 -38.17
C GLY A 7 55.59 -0.54 -37.31
N SER A 8 56.67 -0.09 -37.95
CA SER A 8 57.94 0.36 -37.33
C SER A 8 57.89 1.81 -36.81
N GLU A 9 58.51 2.22 -35.69
CA GLU A 9 59.98 2.28 -35.34
C GLU A 9 60.76 3.35 -36.15
N PRO A 10 61.89 3.93 -35.67
CA PRO A 10 62.60 3.85 -34.37
C PRO A 10 62.94 5.28 -33.83
N PRO A 11 64.05 5.59 -33.11
CA PRO A 11 64.92 4.84 -32.17
C PRO A 11 64.76 5.42 -30.73
N ILE A 12 65.67 5.49 -29.74
CA ILE A 12 67.12 5.19 -29.50
C ILE A 12 67.28 4.70 -28.01
N PRO A 13 68.43 4.17 -27.55
CA PRO A 13 68.55 3.33 -26.35
C PRO A 13 69.23 3.98 -25.10
N GLU A 14 69.39 3.17 -24.02
CA GLU A 14 70.57 3.01 -23.10
C GLU A 14 71.28 4.28 -22.52
N ASP A 15 71.69 4.36 -21.24
CA ASP A 15 71.68 3.39 -20.12
C ASP A 15 71.97 4.10 -18.76
N ASP A 16 72.18 3.31 -17.70
CA ASP A 16 73.11 3.54 -16.56
C ASP A 16 72.57 3.90 -15.16
N GLU A 17 73.31 3.34 -14.20
CA GLU A 17 73.25 3.32 -12.73
C GLU A 17 73.01 4.66 -11.99
N GLY A 18 72.48 4.61 -10.76
CA GLY A 18 72.37 5.81 -9.91
C GLY A 18 71.66 5.69 -8.55
N LEU A 19 72.31 5.08 -7.54
CA LEU A 19 71.78 5.02 -6.17
C LEU A 19 71.98 6.31 -5.34
N GLY A 20 70.88 6.86 -4.81
CA GLY A 20 70.84 7.62 -3.54
C GLY A 20 70.63 9.14 -3.63
N GLY A 21 69.70 9.71 -2.84
CA GLY A 21 69.42 11.16 -2.96
C GLY A 21 68.45 11.90 -2.01
N VAL A 22 67.91 11.33 -0.92
CA VAL A 22 67.45 12.07 0.28
C VAL A 22 66.27 13.10 0.17
N THR A 23 65.18 12.77 0.89
CA THR A 23 64.11 13.64 1.51
C THR A 23 62.96 14.31 0.74
N HIS A 24 61.74 14.03 1.25
CA HIS A 24 60.50 14.85 1.40
C HIS A 24 59.84 15.47 0.14
N GLU A 25 58.51 15.55 0.03
CA GLU A 25 57.48 15.64 1.10
C GLU A 25 56.23 14.75 0.85
N GLU A 26 55.09 15.04 1.50
CA GLU A 26 53.86 14.25 1.71
C GLU A 26 53.08 13.83 0.41
N GLU A 27 52.05 12.96 0.39
CA GLU A 27 51.11 12.50 1.43
C GLU A 27 50.44 11.14 1.05
N ALA A 28 50.23 10.18 1.98
CA ALA A 28 49.13 9.19 1.96
C ALA A 28 49.08 8.22 3.18
N ALA A 29 47.93 8.20 3.87
CA ALA A 29 47.27 7.09 4.59
C ALA A 29 48.06 5.89 5.21
N GLU A 30 48.02 5.76 6.54
CA GLU A 30 47.12 4.79 7.22
C GLU A 30 46.83 5.24 8.67
N ALA A 31 45.56 5.40 9.06
CA ALA A 31 45.18 5.69 10.45
C ALA A 31 43.92 4.91 10.87
N LYS A 32 44.04 4.08 11.92
CA LYS A 32 42.96 3.19 12.40
C LYS A 32 41.89 3.95 13.20
N GLY A 33 40.89 4.47 12.50
CA GLY A 33 39.71 5.11 13.08
C GLY A 33 38.68 4.11 13.62
N LYS A 34 38.53 4.02 14.94
CA LYS A 34 37.52 3.17 15.60
C LYS A 34 36.14 3.83 15.52
N ALA A 35 35.29 3.37 14.59
CA ALA A 35 33.96 3.96 14.36
C ALA A 35 33.09 3.93 15.64
N PRO A 36 32.40 5.04 15.99
CA PRO A 36 31.46 5.06 17.11
C PRO A 36 30.19 4.27 16.75
N ALA A 37 29.69 3.49 17.70
CA ALA A 37 28.40 2.81 17.52
C ALA A 37 27.27 3.85 17.40
N ALA A 38 26.47 3.76 16.35
CA ALA A 38 25.31 4.61 16.18
C ALA A 38 24.32 4.37 17.32
N SER A 39 24.11 5.38 18.18
CA SER A 39 23.15 5.31 19.27
C SER A 39 21.74 5.21 18.67
N THR A 40 21.09 4.06 18.82
CA THR A 40 19.71 3.85 18.38
C THR A 40 18.74 4.68 19.22
N THR A 41 18.60 5.96 18.90
CA THR A 41 17.65 6.87 19.53
C THR A 41 16.24 6.34 19.27
N THR A 42 15.67 5.67 20.27
CA THR A 42 14.30 5.17 20.25
C THR A 42 13.35 6.35 20.13
N MET A 43 12.87 6.61 18.91
CA MET A 43 11.89 7.67 18.68
C MET A 43 10.61 7.34 19.45
N ASN A 44 10.37 8.10 20.52
CA ASN A 44 9.13 8.06 21.28
C ASN A 44 7.97 8.45 20.34
N ARG A 45 7.27 7.44 19.80
CA ARG A 45 6.02 7.62 19.06
C ARG A 45 4.91 8.01 20.04
N SER A 46 4.91 9.29 20.43
CA SER A 46 3.86 9.90 21.24
C SER A 46 2.56 10.00 20.43
N GLY A 47 1.45 9.56 21.03
CA GLY A 47 0.13 9.56 20.40
C GLY A 47 -0.24 8.21 19.82
N SER A 48 -1.17 7.52 20.48
CA SER A 48 -1.81 6.30 19.98
C SER A 48 -2.68 6.65 18.77
N ARG A 49 -2.10 6.58 17.56
CA ARG A 49 -2.86 6.61 16.32
C ARG A 49 -3.89 5.47 16.35
N PRO A 50 -5.18 5.72 16.10
CA PRO A 50 -6.20 4.69 16.17
C PRO A 50 -5.83 3.51 15.25
N GLN A 51 -5.93 2.31 15.79
CA GLN A 51 -5.48 1.08 15.13
C GLN A 51 -6.70 0.30 14.65
N LEU A 52 -6.54 -0.38 13.50
CA LEU A 52 -7.56 -1.30 13.01
C LEU A 52 -7.67 -2.52 13.96
N ASP A 53 -8.84 -2.70 14.57
CA ASP A 53 -9.17 -3.91 15.29
C ASP A 53 -9.61 -4.99 14.30
N LEU A 54 -8.80 -6.06 14.24
CA LEU A 54 -8.97 -7.18 13.32
C LEU A 54 -9.62 -8.40 14.02
N SER A 55 -10.00 -8.27 15.29
CA SER A 55 -10.66 -9.33 16.03
C SER A 55 -12.05 -9.59 15.44
N GLY A 56 -12.30 -10.85 15.05
CA GLY A 56 -13.50 -11.23 14.32
C GLY A 56 -13.56 -10.77 12.86
N ALA A 57 -12.45 -10.28 12.28
CA ALA A 57 -12.43 -9.86 10.88
C ALA A 57 -12.78 -11.00 9.92
N ALA A 58 -13.62 -10.71 8.92
CA ALA A 58 -14.13 -11.71 7.98
C ALA A 58 -14.50 -11.10 6.62
N ILE A 59 -14.32 -11.88 5.56
CA ILE A 59 -14.83 -11.53 4.22
C ILE A 59 -16.36 -11.55 4.25
N HIS A 60 -16.98 -10.50 3.72
CA HIS A 60 -18.42 -10.34 3.60
C HIS A 60 -18.78 -9.90 2.18
N GLY A 61 -19.34 -10.89 1.49
CA GLY A 61 -19.79 -10.92 0.11
C GLY A 61 -20.12 -12.37 -0.22
N THR A 62 -20.87 -12.56 -1.30
CA THR A 62 -21.06 -13.87 -1.95
C THR A 62 -19.85 -14.24 -2.79
N LEU A 63 -19.78 -15.48 -3.27
CA LEU A 63 -18.76 -15.91 -4.25
C LEU A 63 -18.87 -15.21 -5.61
N GLU A 64 -19.98 -14.49 -5.87
CA GLU A 64 -20.26 -13.76 -7.11
C GLU A 64 -19.98 -12.25 -6.99
N ASP A 65 -19.73 -11.75 -5.78
CA ASP A 65 -19.49 -10.32 -5.55
C ASP A 65 -18.11 -9.89 -6.10
N ARG A 66 -18.14 -9.02 -7.11
CA ARG A 66 -16.96 -8.56 -7.87
C ARG A 66 -15.85 -7.92 -7.02
N ASN A 67 -16.21 -7.32 -5.89
CA ASN A 67 -15.28 -6.81 -4.88
C ASN A 67 -15.95 -7.01 -3.49
N PRO A 68 -15.68 -8.12 -2.77
CA PRO A 68 -16.24 -8.32 -1.45
C PRO A 68 -15.63 -7.33 -0.43
N THR A 69 -16.32 -7.12 0.68
CA THR A 69 -15.85 -6.26 1.79
C THR A 69 -15.19 -7.10 2.88
N ILE A 70 -14.33 -6.50 3.71
CA ILE A 70 -13.92 -7.11 4.98
C ILE A 70 -14.70 -6.42 6.11
N LEU A 71 -15.45 -7.18 6.90
CA LEU A 71 -16.03 -6.68 8.15
C LEU A 71 -14.95 -6.57 9.23
N LEU A 72 -15.01 -5.50 10.00
CA LEU A 72 -14.24 -5.29 11.22
C LEU A 72 -15.24 -5.08 12.35
N PRO A 73 -15.81 -6.15 12.95
CA PRO A 73 -17.00 -6.05 13.80
C PRO A 73 -16.73 -5.32 15.12
N ASN A 74 -15.49 -5.35 15.62
CA ASN A 74 -15.13 -4.77 16.91
C ASN A 74 -14.54 -3.35 16.80
N GLN A 75 -14.38 -2.80 15.60
CA GLN A 75 -13.75 -1.50 15.36
C GLN A 75 -14.41 -0.37 16.16
N SER A 76 -13.69 0.10 17.20
CA SER A 76 -14.11 1.19 18.09
C SER A 76 -13.85 2.56 17.50
N ASP A 77 -12.62 2.79 17.04
CA ASP A 77 -12.13 4.11 16.67
C ASP A 77 -12.69 4.54 15.32
N ASP A 78 -12.94 5.84 15.12
CA ASP A 78 -13.17 6.38 13.78
C ASP A 78 -11.82 6.56 13.08
N ILE A 79 -11.68 6.01 11.87
CA ILE A 79 -10.42 6.07 11.14
C ILE A 79 -10.65 6.50 9.70
N SER A 80 -10.09 7.65 9.35
CA SER A 80 -10.02 8.15 7.97
C SER A 80 -8.96 7.39 7.17
N HIS A 81 -9.19 6.10 6.95
CA HIS A 81 -8.42 5.28 6.02
C HIS A 81 -9.04 5.34 4.61
N LEU A 82 -8.49 6.24 3.79
CA LEU A 82 -8.49 6.13 2.33
C LEU A 82 -7.05 5.86 1.89
N ALA A 83 -6.84 4.82 1.10
CA ALA A 83 -5.53 4.46 0.56
C ALA A 83 -5.64 4.06 -0.93
N LEU A 84 -4.58 4.31 -1.69
CA LEU A 84 -4.54 4.11 -3.14
C LEU A 84 -3.31 3.29 -3.57
N ASP A 85 -3.49 2.41 -4.55
CA ASP A 85 -2.42 1.87 -5.40
C ASP A 85 -2.71 2.31 -6.83
N ILE A 86 -1.90 3.23 -7.35
CA ILE A 86 -2.08 3.83 -8.67
C ILE A 86 -1.10 3.18 -9.66
N GLY A 87 -1.40 1.93 -10.02
CA GLY A 87 -0.61 1.16 -10.98
C GLY A 87 -0.76 1.63 -12.43
N GLY A 88 0.09 1.13 -13.32
CA GLY A 88 0.13 1.55 -14.74
C GLY A 88 -1.14 1.24 -15.55
N SER A 89 -1.91 0.22 -15.15
CA SER A 89 -3.15 -0.19 -15.85
C SER A 89 -4.41 -0.11 -14.98
N LEU A 90 -4.28 -0.33 -13.66
CA LEU A 90 -5.38 -0.29 -12.70
C LEU A 90 -5.02 0.56 -11.49
N ILE A 91 -5.97 1.42 -11.08
CA ILE A 91 -6.04 2.06 -9.77
C ILE A 91 -6.83 1.14 -8.84
N LYS A 92 -6.31 0.87 -7.65
CA LYS A 92 -7.02 0.18 -6.57
C LYS A 92 -7.18 1.17 -5.42
N LEU A 93 -8.35 1.15 -4.79
CA LEU A 93 -8.75 2.07 -3.75
C LEU A 93 -9.31 1.24 -2.60
N VAL A 94 -8.73 1.41 -1.42
CA VAL A 94 -9.24 0.83 -0.17
C VAL A 94 -9.78 1.96 0.69
N TYR A 95 -11.02 1.83 1.16
CA TYR A 95 -11.59 2.80 2.10
C TYR A 95 -12.37 2.14 3.24
N PHE A 96 -12.30 2.74 4.43
CA PHE A 96 -13.08 2.33 5.59
C PHE A 96 -14.45 3.02 5.63
N SER A 97 -15.48 2.32 6.12
CA SER A 97 -16.74 2.93 6.55
C SER A 97 -17.23 2.29 7.84
N ARG A 98 -17.68 3.08 8.82
CA ARG A 98 -18.40 2.57 9.99
C ARG A 98 -19.71 1.89 9.60
N HIS A 99 -20.22 0.99 10.43
CA HIS A 99 -21.64 0.66 10.38
C HIS A 99 -22.45 1.91 10.75
N ALA A 100 -23.37 2.32 9.87
CA ALA A 100 -24.38 3.31 10.23
C ALA A 100 -25.41 2.66 11.17
N ASP A 101 -25.90 3.42 12.15
CA ASP A 101 -27.07 3.02 12.93
C ASP A 101 -28.24 2.81 11.96
N GLN A 102 -28.70 1.56 11.82
CA GLN A 102 -29.99 1.33 11.16
C GLN A 102 -31.09 1.87 12.08
N PRO A 103 -31.90 2.86 11.67
CA PRO A 103 -33.09 3.20 12.41
C PRO A 103 -34.03 2.00 12.36
N THR A 104 -34.17 1.31 13.48
CA THR A 104 -35.08 0.17 13.59
C THR A 104 -36.50 0.64 13.28
N GLU A 105 -37.11 0.10 12.23
CA GLU A 105 -38.46 0.45 11.74
C GLU A 105 -39.58 -0.08 12.65
N ASP A 106 -39.38 0.00 13.97
CA ASP A 106 -40.27 -0.51 14.99
C ASP A 106 -41.34 0.54 15.35
N LYS A 107 -42.12 0.96 14.32
CA LYS A 107 -43.20 1.97 14.42
C LYS A 107 -44.40 1.54 15.29
N ARG A 108 -44.24 0.63 16.26
CA ARG A 108 -45.32 0.02 17.07
C ARG A 108 -45.03 -0.10 18.58
N LYS A 109 -44.57 0.98 19.23
CA LYS A 109 -44.68 1.18 20.70
C LYS A 109 -44.61 2.63 21.20
N LEU A 110 -44.94 3.62 20.35
CA LEU A 110 -44.82 5.05 20.68
C LEU A 110 -46.02 5.66 21.47
N SER A 111 -46.70 4.83 22.26
CA SER A 111 -47.49 5.18 23.44
C SER A 111 -47.18 4.12 24.50
N THR A 112 -46.82 4.44 25.76
CA THR A 112 -47.24 5.59 26.58
C THR A 112 -46.05 6.34 27.26
N LYS A 113 -44.80 5.90 27.06
CA LYS A 113 -43.62 6.34 27.84
C LYS A 113 -43.00 7.69 27.46
N ARG A 114 -43.80 8.73 27.14
CA ARG A 114 -43.30 10.09 26.77
C ARG A 114 -43.77 11.21 27.71
N ARG A 115 -43.84 10.94 29.02
CA ARG A 115 -44.26 11.93 30.05
C ARG A 115 -43.47 11.92 31.38
N LEU A 116 -42.37 11.16 31.49
CA LEU A 116 -41.58 11.08 32.74
C LEU A 116 -40.06 10.93 32.52
N GLU A 117 -39.52 11.54 31.46
CA GLU A 117 -38.06 11.59 31.20
C GLU A 117 -37.58 13.02 30.88
N ILE A 118 -38.22 13.99 31.52
CA ILE A 118 -37.61 15.31 31.77
C ILE A 118 -36.78 15.15 33.05
N PHE A 119 -35.56 15.72 33.07
CA PHE A 119 -34.57 15.60 34.16
C PHE A 119 -33.87 14.23 34.31
N THR A 120 -32.97 13.90 33.38
CA THR A 120 -31.66 13.28 33.72
C THR A 120 -30.66 13.53 32.59
N GLY A 121 -29.42 13.93 32.94
CA GLY A 121 -28.37 14.22 31.97
C GLY A 121 -27.62 12.97 31.51
N ALA A 122 -28.16 12.23 30.54
CA ALA A 122 -27.62 10.92 30.14
C ALA A 122 -27.50 10.71 28.60
N ARG A 123 -26.99 11.70 27.85
CA ARG A 123 -26.59 11.48 26.44
C ARG A 123 -25.27 10.70 26.34
N ARG A 124 -25.29 9.41 26.67
CA ARG A 124 -24.23 8.44 26.36
C ARG A 124 -24.84 7.11 25.89
N SER A 125 -25.29 7.10 24.64
CA SER A 125 -25.63 5.90 23.88
C SER A 125 -24.67 5.80 22.70
N TYR A 126 -23.51 5.20 22.95
CA TYR A 126 -22.52 4.82 21.93
C TYR A 126 -22.08 3.38 22.24
N PRO A 127 -21.79 2.55 21.23
CA PRO A 127 -22.32 2.62 19.86
C PRO A 127 -22.71 1.25 19.28
N VAL A 128 -23.23 1.24 18.05
CA VAL A 128 -22.98 0.11 17.14
C VAL A 128 -21.49 0.12 16.82
N LEU A 129 -20.72 -0.73 17.51
CA LEU A 129 -19.30 -0.94 17.22
C LEU A 129 -19.15 -1.62 15.86
N GLY A 130 -18.00 -1.34 15.22
CA GLY A 130 -17.63 -1.98 13.96
C GLY A 130 -17.75 -1.12 12.69
N GLY A 131 -17.16 -1.67 11.63
CA GLY A 131 -17.12 -1.06 10.30
C GLY A 131 -16.70 -2.06 9.23
N ARG A 132 -16.34 -1.56 8.04
CA ARG A 132 -15.96 -2.37 6.88
C ARG A 132 -14.83 -1.71 6.10
N LEU A 133 -13.92 -2.53 5.58
CA LEU A 133 -13.02 -2.14 4.49
C LEU A 133 -13.67 -2.50 3.15
N HIS A 134 -13.73 -1.53 2.26
CA HIS A 134 -14.21 -1.67 0.89
C HIS A 134 -13.04 -1.65 -0.07
N PHE A 135 -13.09 -2.51 -1.08
CA PHE A 135 -12.11 -2.59 -2.15
C PHE A 135 -12.78 -2.15 -3.46
N VAL A 136 -12.18 -1.19 -4.16
CA VAL A 136 -12.71 -0.64 -5.42
C VAL A 136 -11.56 -0.53 -6.43
N LYS A 137 -11.85 -0.80 -7.71
CA LYS A 137 -10.86 -0.79 -8.81
C LYS A 137 -11.36 0.06 -9.97
N PHE A 138 -10.45 0.80 -10.60
CA PHE A 138 -10.69 1.62 -11.79
C PHE A 138 -9.56 1.40 -12.81
N GLU A 139 -9.82 1.58 -14.10
CA GLU A 139 -8.75 1.61 -15.11
C GLU A 139 -7.95 2.92 -14.96
N THR A 140 -6.61 2.89 -15.03
CA THR A 140 -5.80 4.11 -14.85
C THR A 140 -6.04 5.14 -15.97
N GLY A 141 -6.49 4.70 -17.14
CA GLY A 141 -6.97 5.59 -18.21
C GLY A 141 -8.30 6.31 -17.91
N LYS A 142 -9.03 5.86 -16.88
CA LYS A 142 -10.31 6.40 -16.40
C LYS A 142 -10.17 7.10 -15.04
N LEU A 143 -9.00 7.68 -14.73
CA LEU A 143 -8.71 8.33 -13.44
C LEU A 143 -9.81 9.31 -12.96
N ASN A 144 -10.50 10.01 -13.87
CA ASN A 144 -11.66 10.84 -13.51
C ASN A 144 -12.77 10.06 -12.77
N GLU A 145 -13.12 8.85 -13.19
CA GLU A 145 -14.13 8.01 -12.53
C GLU A 145 -13.74 7.68 -11.07
N CYS A 146 -12.43 7.58 -10.80
CA CYS A 146 -11.90 7.39 -9.45
C CYS A 146 -11.98 8.69 -8.60
N LEU A 147 -11.61 9.83 -9.19
CA LEU A 147 -11.73 11.15 -8.53
C LEU A 147 -13.20 11.48 -8.20
N ASP A 148 -14.10 11.23 -9.14
CA ASP A 148 -15.54 11.50 -8.98
C ASP A 148 -16.19 10.53 -7.97
N PHE A 149 -15.70 9.30 -7.85
CA PHE A 149 -16.05 8.38 -6.76
C PHE A 149 -15.59 8.90 -5.39
N ILE A 150 -14.33 9.33 -5.26
CA ILE A 150 -13.78 9.92 -4.02
C ILE A 150 -14.53 11.20 -3.63
N SER A 151 -14.95 11.99 -4.64
CA SER A 151 -15.77 13.19 -4.46
C SER A 151 -17.18 12.86 -3.95
N SER A 152 -17.92 12.01 -4.66
CA SER A 152 -19.30 11.64 -4.32
C SER A 152 -19.44 10.88 -3.00
N LYS A 153 -18.43 10.08 -2.62
CA LYS A 153 -18.35 9.42 -1.31
C LYS A 153 -17.78 10.33 -0.20
N GLN A 154 -17.36 11.56 -0.52
CA GLN A 154 -16.76 12.53 0.40
C GLN A 154 -15.50 12.04 1.14
N LEU A 155 -14.82 11.01 0.64
CA LEU A 155 -13.65 10.40 1.28
C LEU A 155 -12.43 11.34 1.33
N HIS A 156 -12.45 12.42 0.55
CA HIS A 156 -11.47 13.50 0.52
C HIS A 156 -11.69 14.56 1.62
N ARG A 157 -12.67 14.40 2.54
CA ARG A 157 -13.04 15.41 3.55
C ARG A 157 -12.58 15.11 4.98
N GLY A 158 -11.92 13.97 5.18
CA GLY A 158 -11.49 13.50 6.51
C GLY A 158 -12.62 12.86 7.31
N GLY A 159 -12.28 12.38 8.51
CA GLY A 159 -13.26 11.86 9.47
C GLY A 159 -14.14 12.96 10.08
N VAL A 160 -15.23 12.56 10.74
CA VAL A 160 -16.26 13.49 11.25
C VAL A 160 -15.71 14.47 12.31
N ASP A 161 -14.65 14.07 13.03
CA ASP A 161 -14.00 14.87 14.07
C ASP A 161 -12.83 15.75 13.57
N SER A 162 -12.75 16.06 12.27
CA SER A 162 -11.79 17.06 11.76
C SER A 162 -12.01 18.43 12.42
N PRO A 163 -10.99 19.07 13.05
CA PRO A 163 -11.14 20.32 13.80
C PRO A 163 -11.72 21.49 13.00
N SER A 164 -11.52 21.47 11.67
CA SER A 164 -12.03 22.44 10.71
C SER A 164 -13.54 22.73 10.78
N TRP A 165 -14.37 21.79 11.26
CA TRP A 165 -15.82 22.04 11.46
C TRP A 165 -16.17 22.88 12.70
N ARG A 166 -15.21 23.13 13.61
CA ARG A 166 -15.41 23.91 14.85
C ARG A 166 -14.64 25.23 14.89
N SER A 167 -13.80 25.51 13.90
CA SER A 167 -13.09 26.79 13.76
C SER A 167 -12.81 27.03 12.29
N GLY A 168 -13.14 28.22 11.79
CA GLY A 168 -12.99 28.63 10.39
C GLY A 168 -11.54 28.87 9.95
N ALA A 169 -10.63 28.00 10.37
CA ALA A 169 -9.31 27.86 9.76
C ALA A 169 -9.46 27.32 8.33
N GLN A 170 -8.40 27.46 7.54
CA GLN A 170 -8.32 26.79 6.24
C GLN A 170 -8.48 25.27 6.42
N PRO A 171 -9.08 24.55 5.46
CA PRO A 171 -9.11 23.08 5.53
C PRO A 171 -7.68 22.56 5.60
N ASP A 172 -7.39 21.73 6.60
CA ASP A 172 -6.13 21.02 6.70
C ASP A 172 -5.86 20.30 5.37
N ASN A 173 -4.62 20.37 4.87
CA ASN A 173 -4.25 19.79 3.58
C ASN A 173 -4.32 18.25 3.68
N ILE A 174 -5.48 17.67 3.34
CA ILE A 174 -5.79 16.26 3.60
C ILE A 174 -4.83 15.36 2.83
N VAL A 175 -4.17 14.48 3.59
CA VAL A 175 -3.15 13.57 3.08
C VAL A 175 -3.74 12.18 2.84
N ILE A 176 -3.63 11.69 1.61
CA ILE A 176 -3.98 10.31 1.23
C ILE A 176 -2.68 9.54 1.03
N LYS A 177 -2.54 8.38 1.67
CA LYS A 177 -1.43 7.47 1.41
C LYS A 177 -1.63 6.75 0.08
N ALA A 178 -0.65 6.87 -0.82
CA ALA A 178 -0.72 6.33 -2.17
C ALA A 178 0.57 5.59 -2.54
N THR A 179 0.45 4.44 -3.17
CA THR A 179 1.58 3.65 -3.69
C THR A 179 1.46 3.41 -5.19
N GLY A 180 2.46 2.75 -5.77
CA GLY A 180 2.62 2.58 -7.21
C GLY A 180 3.16 3.84 -7.91
N GLY A 181 3.70 3.68 -9.12
CA GLY A 181 4.29 4.79 -9.89
C GLY A 181 3.33 5.95 -10.19
N GLY A 182 2.02 5.70 -10.20
CA GLY A 182 1.00 6.74 -10.38
C GLY A 182 0.85 7.69 -9.18
N ALA A 183 1.23 7.28 -7.97
CA ALA A 183 1.19 8.14 -6.78
C ALA A 183 2.04 9.42 -6.93
N PHE A 184 3.15 9.33 -7.68
CA PHE A 184 3.93 10.49 -8.10
C PHE A 184 3.30 11.17 -9.32
N LYS A 185 3.06 10.42 -10.40
CA LYS A 185 2.61 10.95 -11.71
C LYS A 185 1.31 11.76 -11.66
N TYR A 186 0.41 11.48 -10.73
CA TYR A 186 -0.91 12.09 -10.66
C TYR A 186 -1.12 12.96 -9.41
N ALA A 187 -0.08 13.22 -8.61
CA ALA A 187 -0.18 13.96 -7.34
C ALA A 187 -0.84 15.34 -7.50
N ASP A 188 -0.41 16.13 -8.49
CA ASP A 188 -0.95 17.46 -8.74
C ASP A 188 -2.43 17.42 -9.15
N LEU A 189 -2.85 16.44 -9.95
CA LEU A 189 -4.26 16.31 -10.36
C LEU A 189 -5.18 15.99 -9.16
N PHE A 190 -4.72 15.19 -8.19
CA PHE A 190 -5.46 14.95 -6.95
C PHE A 190 -5.58 16.26 -6.13
N LYS A 191 -4.51 17.04 -6.06
CA LYS A 191 -4.48 18.34 -5.38
C LYS A 191 -5.41 19.36 -6.03
N GLU A 192 -5.40 19.46 -7.35
CA GLU A 192 -6.27 20.34 -8.14
C GLU A 192 -7.75 19.96 -8.08
N ARG A 193 -8.06 18.65 -8.17
CA ARG A 193 -9.45 18.16 -8.32
C ARG A 193 -10.17 17.87 -7.01
N LEU A 194 -9.44 17.60 -5.93
CA LEU A 194 -10.00 17.20 -4.63
C LEU A 194 -9.45 17.99 -3.44
N GLY A 195 -8.42 18.82 -3.63
CA GLY A 195 -7.77 19.55 -2.53
C GLY A 195 -6.90 18.67 -1.62
N VAL A 196 -6.50 17.48 -2.09
CA VAL A 196 -5.77 16.48 -1.29
C VAL A 196 -4.34 16.30 -1.78
N SER A 197 -3.40 16.09 -0.86
CA SER A 197 -2.01 15.75 -1.18
C SER A 197 -1.80 14.23 -1.11
N LEU A 198 -1.03 13.68 -2.05
CA LEU A 198 -0.63 12.26 -2.01
C LEU A 198 0.70 12.10 -1.25
N GLU A 199 0.68 11.33 -0.16
CA GLU A 199 1.88 10.85 0.52
C GLU A 199 2.31 9.54 -0.15
N LYS A 200 3.44 9.56 -0.86
CA LYS A 200 3.94 8.39 -1.59
C LYS A 200 4.59 7.38 -0.63
N GLU A 201 4.03 6.18 -0.60
CA GLU A 201 4.62 4.97 0.01
C GLU A 201 5.49 4.19 -1.00
N ASP A 202 6.26 3.21 -0.53
CA ASP A 202 6.90 2.24 -1.43
C ASP A 202 5.92 1.15 -1.94
N GLU A 203 6.16 0.64 -3.15
CA GLU A 203 5.30 -0.37 -3.79
C GLU A 203 5.52 -1.77 -3.20
N MET A 204 6.75 -2.11 -2.83
CA MET A 204 7.12 -3.41 -2.28
C MET A 204 6.78 -3.51 -0.78
N ASP A 205 7.01 -2.45 -0.01
CA ASP A 205 6.54 -2.36 1.39
C ASP A 205 5.02 -2.52 1.48
N CYS A 206 4.24 -1.72 0.73
CA CYS A 206 2.78 -1.81 0.76
C CYS A 206 2.27 -3.19 0.33
N LEU A 207 2.85 -3.78 -0.72
CA LEU A 207 2.48 -5.08 -1.24
C LEU A 207 2.75 -6.20 -0.23
N VAL A 208 3.94 -6.22 0.39
CA VAL A 208 4.30 -7.26 1.37
C VAL A 208 3.56 -7.05 2.69
N ALA A 209 3.35 -5.81 3.13
CA ALA A 209 2.53 -5.51 4.31
C ALA A 209 1.06 -5.92 4.10
N GLY A 210 0.47 -5.60 2.94
CA GLY A 210 -0.90 -5.97 2.58
C GLY A 210 -1.10 -7.49 2.47
N ALA A 211 -0.17 -8.20 1.86
CA ALA A 211 -0.18 -9.66 1.81
C ALA A 211 -0.10 -10.28 3.22
N ASN A 212 0.83 -9.81 4.06
CA ASN A 212 0.96 -10.32 5.44
C ASN A 212 -0.26 -9.99 6.31
N PHE A 213 -0.91 -8.83 6.10
CA PHE A 213 -2.19 -8.49 6.73
C PHE A 213 -3.27 -9.49 6.35
N LEU A 214 -3.48 -9.70 5.04
CA LEU A 214 -4.50 -10.60 4.50
C LEU A 214 -4.30 -12.04 5.01
N LEU A 215 -3.11 -12.61 4.84
CA LEU A 215 -2.78 -14.00 5.20
C LEU A 215 -2.83 -14.28 6.71
N LYS A 216 -2.71 -13.26 7.58
CA LYS A 216 -2.82 -13.43 9.04
C LYS A 216 -4.21 -13.13 9.58
N ALA A 217 -4.84 -12.03 9.14
CA ALA A 217 -6.07 -11.53 9.75
C ALA A 217 -7.34 -12.16 9.16
N ILE A 218 -7.32 -12.58 7.89
CA ILE A 218 -8.53 -12.90 7.13
C ILE A 218 -8.62 -14.41 6.88
N ARG A 219 -9.61 -15.05 7.51
CA ARG A 219 -9.90 -16.48 7.28
C ARG A 219 -10.45 -16.70 5.87
N HIS A 220 -9.99 -17.78 5.23
CA HIS A 220 -10.38 -18.19 3.87
C HIS A 220 -10.00 -17.21 2.75
N GLU A 221 -9.01 -16.36 2.99
CA GLU A 221 -8.41 -15.50 1.95
C GLU A 221 -7.48 -16.31 1.03
N ALA A 222 -6.61 -17.16 1.61
CA ALA A 222 -5.73 -18.05 0.86
C ALA A 222 -6.46 -19.32 0.38
N PHE A 223 -6.19 -19.76 -0.84
CA PHE A 223 -6.71 -21.00 -1.40
C PHE A 223 -5.77 -21.63 -2.44
N THR A 224 -5.84 -22.94 -2.61
CA THR A 224 -5.30 -23.68 -3.74
C THR A 224 -6.39 -23.91 -4.80
N HIS A 225 -5.98 -24.15 -6.04
CA HIS A 225 -6.87 -24.63 -7.09
C HIS A 225 -6.18 -25.71 -7.91
N MET A 226 -6.69 -26.93 -7.86
CA MET A 226 -6.15 -28.13 -8.52
C MET A 226 -7.31 -28.95 -9.07
N ASP A 227 -7.17 -29.49 -10.28
CA ASP A 227 -8.18 -30.34 -10.95
C ASP A 227 -9.63 -29.80 -10.92
N GLY A 228 -9.77 -28.47 -10.99
CA GLY A 228 -11.05 -27.76 -10.93
C GLY A 228 -11.63 -27.57 -9.52
N GLN A 229 -11.01 -28.11 -8.49
CA GLN A 229 -11.42 -27.98 -7.09
C GLN A 229 -10.72 -26.78 -6.42
N LYS A 230 -11.44 -26.05 -5.56
CA LYS A 230 -10.91 -24.92 -4.78
C LYS A 230 -10.91 -25.29 -3.29
N GLU A 231 -9.75 -25.28 -2.65
CA GLU A 231 -9.61 -25.58 -1.23
C GLU A 231 -9.01 -24.37 -0.50
N TYR A 232 -9.63 -23.93 0.60
CA TYR A 232 -9.12 -22.81 1.39
C TYR A 232 -8.01 -23.27 2.35
N VAL A 233 -6.89 -22.56 2.35
CA VAL A 233 -5.72 -22.90 3.18
C VAL A 233 -5.83 -22.19 4.53
N GLN A 234 -5.86 -22.96 5.61
CA GLN A 234 -5.59 -22.46 6.96
C GLN A 234 -4.07 -22.37 7.14
N ILE A 235 -3.51 -21.16 7.13
CA ILE A 235 -2.08 -20.92 7.32
C ILE A 235 -1.80 -20.75 8.82
N ASP A 236 -0.84 -21.51 9.36
CA ASP A 236 -0.37 -21.26 10.72
C ASP A 236 0.37 -19.91 10.76
N GLN A 237 -0.07 -19.00 11.63
CA GLN A 237 0.56 -17.70 11.80
C GLN A 237 2.00 -17.77 12.30
N ASN A 238 2.39 -18.91 12.93
CA ASN A 238 3.75 -19.20 13.37
C ASN A 238 4.68 -19.65 12.24
N ASP A 239 4.13 -20.27 11.19
CA ASP A 239 4.87 -20.90 10.07
C ASP A 239 4.58 -20.23 8.71
N LEU A 240 4.24 -18.92 8.73
CA LEU A 240 3.96 -18.15 7.52
C LEU A 240 5.22 -17.91 6.66
N PHE A 241 6.42 -17.93 7.25
CA PHE A 241 7.67 -17.51 6.61
C PHE A 241 8.71 -18.64 6.57
N PRO A 242 9.49 -18.78 5.49
CA PRO A 242 9.57 -17.89 4.32
C PRO A 242 8.55 -18.23 3.22
N TYR A 243 8.13 -17.24 2.44
CA TYR A 243 7.30 -17.46 1.24
C TYR A 243 7.78 -16.64 0.03
N LEU A 244 7.30 -17.03 -1.15
CA LEU A 244 7.59 -16.34 -2.42
C LEU A 244 6.32 -15.64 -2.92
N LEU A 245 6.34 -14.30 -2.96
CA LEU A 245 5.24 -13.48 -3.46
C LEU A 245 5.47 -13.17 -4.95
N VAL A 246 4.63 -13.73 -5.82
CA VAL A 246 4.64 -13.50 -7.26
C VAL A 246 3.50 -12.53 -7.60
N ASN A 247 3.80 -11.24 -7.68
CA ASN A 247 2.82 -10.22 -8.04
C ASN A 247 2.74 -10.07 -9.57
N VAL A 248 1.59 -10.43 -10.15
CA VAL A 248 1.31 -10.36 -11.59
C VAL A 248 0.42 -9.16 -11.89
N GLY A 249 1.04 -8.08 -12.39
CA GLY A 249 0.36 -6.88 -12.86
C GLY A 249 0.59 -6.68 -14.36
N SER A 250 0.93 -5.45 -14.76
CA SER A 250 1.32 -5.15 -16.15
C SER A 250 2.59 -5.94 -16.55
N GLY A 251 3.58 -6.00 -15.65
CA GLY A 251 4.67 -6.99 -15.64
C GLY A 251 4.55 -7.94 -14.44
N VAL A 252 5.61 -8.65 -14.08
CA VAL A 252 5.67 -9.54 -12.91
C VAL A 252 6.83 -9.17 -11.98
N SER A 253 6.58 -9.15 -10.68
CA SER A 253 7.61 -9.02 -9.64
C SER A 253 7.62 -10.27 -8.76
N ILE A 254 8.82 -10.81 -8.47
CA ILE A 254 9.00 -12.02 -7.66
C ILE A 254 9.82 -11.63 -6.44
N ILE A 255 9.19 -11.73 -5.26
CA ILE A 255 9.71 -11.22 -3.99
C ILE A 255 9.82 -12.39 -3.01
N LYS A 256 11.02 -12.59 -2.45
CA LYS A 256 11.24 -13.53 -1.33
C LYS A 256 10.94 -12.79 -0.03
N VAL A 257 10.03 -13.33 0.77
CA VAL A 257 9.63 -12.77 2.07
C VAL A 257 10.12 -13.70 3.16
N ASP A 258 11.15 -13.26 3.88
CA ASP A 258 11.83 -13.98 4.97
C ASP A 258 11.29 -13.60 6.36
N GLY A 259 10.40 -12.61 6.44
CA GLY A 259 9.74 -12.20 7.67
C GLY A 259 9.11 -10.80 7.60
N HIS A 260 8.54 -10.35 8.72
CA HIS A 260 8.07 -8.98 8.87
C HIS A 260 9.21 -7.97 8.63
N GLY A 261 9.04 -7.07 7.65
CA GLY A 261 10.07 -6.10 7.26
C GLY A 261 11.34 -6.73 6.67
N LYS A 262 11.31 -8.02 6.31
CA LYS A 262 12.46 -8.78 5.78
C LYS A 262 12.06 -9.43 4.46
N PHE A 263 12.27 -8.72 3.36
CA PHE A 263 11.96 -9.20 2.02
C PHE A 263 12.89 -8.58 0.98
N GLN A 264 12.98 -9.20 -0.18
CA GLN A 264 13.79 -8.74 -1.31
C GLN A 264 13.18 -9.18 -2.64
N ARG A 265 13.22 -8.30 -3.64
CA ARG A 265 12.85 -8.67 -5.02
C ARG A 265 13.96 -9.52 -5.63
N VAL A 266 13.74 -10.83 -5.69
CA VAL A 266 14.71 -11.80 -6.22
C VAL A 266 14.66 -11.93 -7.75
N SER A 267 13.53 -11.62 -8.37
CA SER A 267 13.37 -11.70 -9.84
C SER A 267 12.13 -10.92 -10.33
N GLY A 268 11.83 -11.02 -11.63
CA GLY A 268 10.62 -10.55 -12.27
C GLY A 268 10.81 -10.42 -13.78
N THR A 269 9.72 -10.18 -14.51
CA THR A 269 9.72 -10.09 -15.97
C THR A 269 8.81 -8.97 -16.47
N ASN A 270 9.10 -8.42 -17.65
CA ASN A 270 8.18 -7.54 -18.37
C ASN A 270 7.00 -8.30 -19.00
N VAL A 271 7.12 -9.63 -19.19
CA VAL A 271 6.06 -10.51 -19.70
C VAL A 271 5.04 -10.79 -18.61
N GLY A 272 4.14 -9.83 -18.38
CA GLY A 272 2.99 -9.94 -17.46
C GLY A 272 1.64 -9.80 -18.16
N GLY A 273 0.62 -9.45 -17.40
CA GLY A 273 -0.73 -9.23 -17.92
C GLY A 273 -0.80 -8.12 -18.98
N GLY A 274 0.09 -7.12 -18.92
CA GLY A 274 0.21 -6.07 -19.93
C GLY A 274 0.63 -6.62 -21.31
N THR A 275 1.55 -7.60 -21.34
CA THR A 275 1.95 -8.29 -22.57
C THR A 275 0.82 -9.16 -23.11
N TYR A 276 0.14 -9.91 -22.24
CA TYR A 276 -1.01 -10.74 -22.62
C TYR A 276 -2.14 -9.89 -23.25
N TRP A 277 -2.58 -8.83 -22.58
CA TRP A 277 -3.65 -7.96 -23.09
C TRP A 277 -3.22 -7.14 -24.31
N GLY A 278 -1.96 -6.69 -24.36
CA GLY A 278 -1.41 -5.96 -25.51
C GLY A 278 -1.37 -6.81 -26.78
N LEU A 279 -0.78 -8.00 -26.71
CA LEU A 279 -0.74 -8.93 -27.85
C LEU A 279 -2.13 -9.47 -28.18
N GLY A 280 -2.94 -9.83 -27.18
CA GLY A 280 -4.31 -10.29 -27.38
C GLY A 280 -5.14 -9.27 -28.17
N ARG A 281 -5.10 -7.99 -27.78
CA ARG A 281 -5.80 -6.90 -28.48
C ARG A 281 -5.25 -6.66 -29.90
N LEU A 282 -3.95 -6.79 -30.11
CA LEU A 282 -3.33 -6.64 -31.43
C LEU A 282 -3.70 -7.78 -32.39
N MET A 283 -3.76 -9.01 -31.90
CA MET A 283 -4.00 -10.22 -32.72
C MET A 283 -5.47 -10.59 -32.90
N THR A 284 -6.38 -10.09 -32.06
CA THR A 284 -7.81 -10.46 -32.08
C THR A 284 -8.77 -9.27 -32.19
N GLU A 285 -8.24 -8.05 -32.35
CA GLU A 285 -8.96 -6.77 -32.28
C GLU A 285 -9.78 -6.52 -31.00
N CYS A 286 -9.69 -7.38 -29.96
CA CYS A 286 -10.60 -7.34 -28.81
C CYS A 286 -10.54 -5.99 -28.06
N LYS A 287 -11.68 -5.30 -28.01
CA LYS A 287 -11.78 -3.88 -27.60
C LYS A 287 -12.06 -3.65 -26.11
N ARG A 288 -12.26 -4.70 -25.30
CA ARG A 288 -12.60 -4.60 -23.88
C ARG A 288 -11.93 -5.65 -23.00
N THR A 289 -11.36 -5.19 -21.90
CA THR A 289 -11.18 -5.94 -20.66
C THR A 289 -12.48 -5.91 -19.85
N SER A 290 -12.99 -7.07 -19.43
CA SER A 290 -14.12 -7.17 -18.50
C SER A 290 -13.59 -7.31 -17.06
N TYR A 291 -13.47 -6.17 -16.38
CA TYR A 291 -13.17 -6.09 -14.94
C TYR A 291 -14.42 -6.20 -14.08
#